data_AF-A0A7X5X9V3-F1
#
_entry.id   AF-A0A7X5X9V3-F1
#
_cell.length_a   1.000
_cell.length_b   1.000
_cell.length_c   1.000
_cell.angle_alpha   90.00
_cell.angle_beta   90.00
_cell.angle_gamma   90.00
#
_symmetry.space_group_name_H-M   'P 1'
#
loop_
_entity.id
_entity.type
_entity.pdbx_description
1 polymer ?
#
loop_
_entity_poly.entity_id
_entity_poly.type
_entity_poly.pdbx_seq_one_letter_code
_entity_poly.pdbx_strand_id
1 'polypeptide(L)'
;MDMLDTLAGWGMTPPAVVADAAYGTNAHLRAALADRHIAYVLAIRANVTAHPFDAKPVAPDRKGDIGCWPQPRYRDPAPSVAALATSLGPEVFMPLTWRQGSRGELRSRFAAVRVRPAGTAVERPIRAAASAEQGWWDGVLPDCWLLIEWPEGAEAPTNYWLSNLSADTPIIDLVRLAKVRWRIEHDYRELKHGLGLDHFEGRSWPGWHHHVTLVTAAHAFLTEQRLAPKAPEPASPSTRSSTPSRTS
;
A
#
# COMPACT_ATOMS: atom_id res chain seq x y z
N MET A 1 -0.86 15.89 -3.55
CA MET A 1 -1.43 15.90 -2.19
C MET A 1 -2.69 16.73 -2.15
N ASP A 2 -2.78 17.76 -2.99
CA ASP A 2 -3.90 18.70 -3.12
C ASP A 2 -5.29 18.07 -3.18
N MET A 3 -5.42 16.90 -3.84
CA MET A 3 -6.68 16.16 -3.88
C MET A 3 -7.11 15.64 -2.50
N LEU A 4 -6.17 15.12 -1.71
CA LEU A 4 -6.43 14.68 -0.34
C LEU A 4 -6.69 15.87 0.59
N ASP A 5 -5.99 16.98 0.37
CA ASP A 5 -6.19 18.20 1.15
C ASP A 5 -7.56 18.85 0.85
N THR A 6 -8.00 18.81 -0.42
CA THR A 6 -9.36 19.22 -0.82
C THR A 6 -10.42 18.35 -0.16
N LEU A 7 -10.21 17.03 -0.16
CA LEU A 7 -11.12 16.07 0.46
C LEU A 7 -11.23 16.30 1.97
N ALA A 8 -10.09 16.57 2.64
CA ALA A 8 -10.07 16.97 4.05
C ALA A 8 -10.81 18.29 4.29
N GLY A 9 -10.70 19.26 3.37
CA GLY A 9 -11.50 20.49 3.38
C GLY A 9 -13.01 20.27 3.31
N TRP A 10 -13.45 19.13 2.77
CA TRP A 10 -14.85 18.69 2.79
C TRP A 10 -15.23 17.87 4.04
N GLY A 11 -14.33 17.76 5.03
CA GLY A 11 -14.55 16.98 6.25
C GLY A 11 -14.48 15.47 6.01
N MET A 12 -13.91 15.04 4.90
CA MET A 12 -13.75 13.63 4.55
C MET A 12 -12.29 13.21 4.69
N THR A 13 -12.05 12.03 5.24
CA THR A 13 -10.72 11.43 5.32
C THR A 13 -10.81 9.98 4.85
N PRO A 14 -10.02 9.55 3.85
CA PRO A 14 -10.09 8.18 3.38
C PRO A 14 -9.56 7.25 4.48
N PRO A 15 -10.18 6.07 4.68
CA PRO A 15 -9.71 5.13 5.71
C PRO A 15 -8.34 4.55 5.37
N ALA A 16 -8.03 4.39 4.08
CA ALA A 16 -6.71 4.02 3.60
C ALA A 16 -6.49 4.50 2.15
N VAL A 17 -5.23 4.73 1.77
CA VAL A 17 -4.80 5.04 0.41
C VAL A 17 -4.05 3.84 -0.18
N VAL A 18 -4.46 3.42 -1.38
CA VAL A 18 -3.81 2.35 -2.15
C VAL A 18 -3.34 2.91 -3.48
N ALA A 19 -2.11 2.60 -3.88
CA ALA A 19 -1.55 3.05 -5.16
C ALA A 19 -0.56 2.04 -5.74
N ASP A 20 -0.25 2.19 -7.02
CA ASP A 20 0.76 1.40 -7.72
C ASP A 20 2.20 1.83 -7.38
N ALA A 21 3.16 1.13 -7.98
CA ALA A 21 4.59 1.35 -7.75
C ALA A 21 5.13 2.67 -8.32
N ALA A 22 4.44 3.34 -9.24
CA ALA A 22 4.83 4.67 -9.71
C ALA A 22 4.67 5.71 -8.60
N TYR A 23 3.60 5.59 -7.80
CA TYR A 23 3.37 6.44 -6.64
C TYR A 23 4.06 5.91 -5.39
N GLY A 24 3.89 4.63 -5.08
CA GLY A 24 4.32 4.06 -3.81
C GLY A 24 5.83 4.05 -3.60
N THR A 25 6.63 4.06 -4.68
CA THR A 25 8.10 4.17 -4.61
C THR A 25 8.53 5.56 -4.10
N ASN A 26 7.72 6.59 -4.27
CA ASN A 26 8.03 7.95 -3.85
C ASN A 26 7.99 8.09 -2.31
N ALA A 27 9.16 8.30 -1.70
CA ALA A 27 9.29 8.47 -0.25
C ALA A 27 8.54 9.70 0.30
N HIS A 28 8.50 10.80 -0.46
CA HIS A 28 7.80 12.02 -0.05
C HIS A 28 6.29 11.81 0.02
N LEU A 29 5.72 11.03 -0.90
CA LEU A 29 4.30 10.69 -0.83
C LEU A 29 4.00 9.87 0.43
N ARG A 30 4.83 8.87 0.75
CA ARG A 30 4.66 8.04 1.94
C ARG A 30 4.76 8.87 3.23
N ALA A 31 5.75 9.75 3.30
CA ALA A 31 5.91 10.68 4.42
C ALA A 31 4.68 11.60 4.55
N ALA A 32 4.24 12.23 3.46
CA ALA A 32 3.11 13.15 3.48
C ALA A 32 1.77 12.48 3.87
N LEU A 33 1.59 11.18 3.56
CA LEU A 33 0.46 10.39 4.04
C LEU A 33 0.57 10.06 5.54
N ALA A 34 1.77 9.69 5.99
CA ALA A 34 2.04 9.40 7.41
C ALA A 34 1.85 10.64 8.28
N ASP A 35 2.35 11.81 7.85
CA ASP A 35 2.21 13.10 8.54
C ASP A 35 0.73 13.53 8.69
N ARG A 36 -0.12 13.08 7.77
CA ARG A 36 -1.58 13.30 7.81
C ARG A 36 -2.33 12.21 8.57
N HIS A 37 -1.62 11.24 9.16
CA HIS A 37 -2.18 10.06 9.81
C HIS A 37 -3.12 9.23 8.90
N ILE A 38 -2.85 9.23 7.60
CA ILE A 38 -3.61 8.45 6.63
C ILE A 38 -2.94 7.08 6.48
N ALA A 39 -3.71 6.01 6.73
CA ALA A 39 -3.24 4.66 6.50
C ALA A 39 -3.00 4.41 5.01
N TYR A 40 -2.02 3.59 4.64
CA TYR A 40 -1.74 3.27 3.25
C TYR A 40 -1.27 1.84 3.05
N VAL A 41 -1.51 1.33 1.84
CA VAL A 41 -0.88 0.12 1.31
C VAL A 41 -0.46 0.43 -0.13
N LEU A 42 0.82 0.70 -0.34
CA LEU A 42 1.33 1.20 -1.61
C LEU A 42 2.25 0.17 -2.22
N ALA A 43 2.00 -0.20 -3.48
CA ALA A 43 2.92 -1.05 -4.20
C ALA A 43 4.25 -0.32 -4.39
N ILE A 44 5.36 -1.06 -4.39
CA ILE A 44 6.69 -0.50 -4.55
C ILE A 44 7.50 -1.33 -5.55
N ARG A 45 8.56 -0.72 -6.09
CA ARG A 45 9.53 -1.46 -6.90
C ARG A 45 10.44 -2.31 -6.02
N ALA A 46 10.89 -3.43 -6.59
CA ALA A 46 11.82 -4.37 -5.99
C ALA A 46 13.15 -3.75 -5.49
N ASN A 47 13.56 -2.61 -6.07
CA ASN A 47 14.81 -1.92 -5.76
C ASN A 47 14.71 -0.90 -4.63
N VAL A 48 13.52 -0.67 -4.06
CA VAL A 48 13.38 0.15 -2.85
C VAL A 48 14.18 -0.51 -1.74
N THR A 49 14.90 0.28 -0.95
CA THR A 49 15.75 -0.22 0.11
C THR A 49 15.08 -0.08 1.47
N ALA A 50 15.33 -1.05 2.35
CA ALA A 50 14.86 -1.02 3.72
C ALA A 50 15.82 -1.79 4.63
N HIS A 51 15.94 -1.36 5.87
CA HIS A 51 16.62 -2.15 6.89
C HIS A 51 15.65 -3.19 7.48
N PRO A 52 16.15 -4.38 7.88
CA PRO A 52 15.44 -5.25 8.80
C PRO A 52 14.97 -4.49 10.05
N PHE A 53 13.83 -4.89 10.62
CA PHE A 53 13.23 -4.19 11.75
C PHE A 53 14.12 -4.12 12.99
N ASP A 54 14.89 -5.19 13.22
CA ASP A 54 15.83 -5.40 14.32
C ASP A 54 17.17 -4.67 14.12
N ALA A 55 17.45 -4.16 12.92
CA ALA A 55 18.64 -3.36 12.67
C ALA A 55 18.60 -2.07 13.50
N LYS A 56 19.71 -1.77 14.17
CA LYS A 56 19.87 -0.59 15.03
C LYS A 56 20.94 0.35 14.50
N PRO A 57 20.72 1.67 14.53
CA PRO A 57 21.76 2.64 14.27
C PRO A 57 22.82 2.59 15.37
N VAL A 58 24.09 2.79 15.01
CA VAL A 58 25.22 2.76 15.96
C VAL A 58 26.03 4.04 15.87
N ALA A 59 26.10 4.77 16.99
CA ALA A 59 27.01 5.90 17.13
C ALA A 59 28.45 5.39 17.39
N PRO A 60 29.47 5.88 16.67
CA PRO A 60 30.86 5.61 17.04
C PRO A 60 31.19 6.17 18.42
N ASP A 61 32.19 5.57 19.07
CA ASP A 61 32.82 6.16 20.25
C ASP A 61 33.32 7.57 19.92
N ARG A 62 33.08 8.49 20.85
CA ARG A 62 33.56 9.86 20.73
C ARG A 62 35.08 9.88 20.81
N LYS A 63 35.73 10.45 19.80
CA LYS A 63 37.18 10.67 19.79
C LYS A 63 37.49 12.04 20.39
N GLY A 64 37.87 12.06 21.67
CA GLY A 64 38.33 13.26 22.38
C GLY A 64 37.22 14.26 22.73
N ASP A 65 37.63 15.34 23.39
CA ASP A 65 36.71 16.33 23.97
C ASP A 65 36.28 17.41 22.98
N ILE A 66 36.97 17.56 21.85
CA ILE A 66 36.73 18.60 20.85
C ILE A 66 36.03 18.01 19.62
N GLY A 67 34.85 18.52 19.27
CA GLY A 67 34.10 18.14 18.07
C GLY A 67 32.62 17.89 18.32
N CYS A 68 31.86 17.72 17.24
CA CYS A 68 30.43 17.38 17.31
C CYS A 68 30.24 15.97 17.90
N TRP A 69 29.21 15.81 18.73
CA TRP A 69 28.81 14.49 19.22
C TRP A 69 28.46 13.56 18.06
N PRO A 70 29.03 12.34 18.01
CA PRO A 70 28.76 11.40 16.94
C PRO A 70 27.27 11.03 16.93
N GLN A 71 26.64 11.19 15.78
CA GLN A 71 25.22 10.86 15.61
C GLN A 71 25.06 9.36 15.28
N PRO A 72 24.07 8.67 15.87
CA PRO A 72 23.73 7.31 15.46
C PRO A 72 23.36 7.24 13.98
N ARG A 73 23.82 6.20 13.29
CA ARG A 73 23.42 5.89 11.91
C ARG A 73 23.49 4.40 11.64
N TYR A 74 22.68 3.93 10.69
CA TYR A 74 22.84 2.59 10.13
C TYR A 74 24.18 2.49 9.40
N ARG A 75 25.01 1.52 9.79
CA ARG A 75 26.36 1.36 9.22
C ARG A 75 26.39 0.40 8.05
N ASP A 76 25.54 -0.62 8.11
CA ASP A 76 25.38 -1.57 7.02
C ASP A 76 24.47 -0.96 5.94
N PRO A 77 24.78 -1.17 4.66
CA PRO A 77 23.92 -0.70 3.58
C PRO A 77 22.56 -1.38 3.66
N ALA A 78 21.49 -0.60 3.47
CA ALA A 78 20.14 -1.14 3.39
C ALA A 78 20.00 -2.05 2.16
N PRO A 79 19.65 -3.35 2.31
CA PRO A 79 19.34 -4.20 1.18
C PRO A 79 18.09 -3.72 0.44
N SER A 80 17.94 -4.14 -0.82
CA SER A 80 16.69 -3.96 -1.55
C SER A 80 15.58 -4.85 -0.95
N VAL A 81 14.32 -4.47 -1.11
CA VAL A 81 13.19 -5.29 -0.65
C VAL A 81 13.15 -6.65 -1.34
N ALA A 82 13.64 -6.76 -2.58
CA ALA A 82 13.81 -8.05 -3.23
C ALA A 82 14.89 -8.91 -2.56
N ALA A 83 16.03 -8.33 -2.20
CA ALA A 83 17.07 -9.05 -1.47
C ALA A 83 16.57 -9.49 -0.08
N LEU A 84 15.82 -8.63 0.62
CA LEU A 84 15.16 -8.99 1.87
C LEU A 84 14.19 -10.14 1.67
N ALA A 85 13.33 -10.08 0.65
CA ALA A 85 12.36 -11.12 0.37
C ALA A 85 13.01 -12.48 0.08
N THR A 86 14.11 -12.50 -0.68
CA THR A 86 14.87 -13.72 -0.93
C THR A 86 15.51 -14.25 0.36
N SER A 87 15.97 -13.38 1.26
CA SER A 87 16.61 -13.78 2.52
C SER A 87 15.64 -14.40 3.55
N LEU A 88 14.33 -14.11 3.46
CA LEU A 88 13.32 -14.68 4.35
C LEU A 88 13.10 -16.19 4.12
N GLY A 89 13.42 -16.68 2.91
CA GLY A 89 13.16 -18.06 2.51
C GLY A 89 11.66 -18.36 2.27
N PRO A 90 11.35 -19.47 1.59
CA PRO A 90 9.97 -19.82 1.20
C PRO A 90 9.06 -20.18 2.39
N GLU A 91 9.63 -20.60 3.52
CA GLU A 91 8.90 -21.08 4.71
C GLU A 91 8.05 -19.99 5.38
N VAL A 92 8.45 -18.72 5.23
CA VAL A 92 7.73 -17.58 5.81
C VAL A 92 6.48 -17.23 4.98
N PHE A 93 6.39 -17.71 3.74
CA PHE A 93 5.31 -17.40 2.82
C PHE A 93 4.13 -18.36 3.03
N MET A 94 3.04 -17.83 3.57
CA MET A 94 1.82 -18.59 3.79
C MET A 94 0.88 -18.49 2.59
N PRO A 95 0.23 -19.59 2.15
CA PRO A 95 -0.83 -19.53 1.16
C PRO A 95 -2.02 -18.78 1.73
N LEU A 96 -2.50 -17.75 1.02
CA LEU A 96 -3.68 -16.99 1.39
C LEU A 96 -4.64 -16.91 0.20
N THR A 97 -5.90 -17.21 0.48
CA THR A 97 -7.04 -16.92 -0.39
C THR A 97 -7.72 -15.65 0.11
N TRP A 98 -7.78 -14.61 -0.72
CA TRP A 98 -8.37 -13.32 -0.29
C TRP A 98 -9.73 -13.04 -0.93
N ARG A 99 -10.08 -13.73 -2.02
CA ARG A 99 -11.38 -13.55 -2.70
C ARG A 99 -11.71 -14.73 -3.62
N GLN A 100 -13.00 -14.97 -3.85
CA GLN A 100 -13.48 -15.73 -5.01
C GLN A 100 -13.50 -14.84 -6.27
N GLY A 101 -12.77 -15.25 -7.31
CA GLY A 101 -12.82 -14.65 -8.64
C GLY A 101 -13.75 -15.42 -9.58
N SER A 102 -14.04 -14.85 -10.75
CA SER A 102 -14.87 -15.51 -11.78
C SER A 102 -14.22 -16.77 -12.38
N ARG A 103 -12.91 -16.97 -12.17
CA ARG A 103 -12.15 -18.16 -12.59
C ARG A 103 -11.73 -19.05 -11.41
N GLY A 104 -12.36 -18.88 -10.25
CA GLY A 104 -12.05 -19.60 -9.02
C GLY A 104 -11.35 -18.74 -7.97
N GLU A 105 -10.88 -19.38 -6.90
CA GLU A 105 -10.28 -18.71 -5.76
C GLU A 105 -9.02 -17.95 -6.17
N LEU A 106 -8.96 -16.65 -5.84
CA LEU A 106 -7.73 -15.89 -5.96
C LEU A 106 -6.85 -16.22 -4.74
N ARG A 107 -5.86 -17.07 -5.00
CA ARG A 107 -4.88 -17.56 -4.04
C ARG A 107 -3.46 -17.25 -4.49
N SER A 108 -2.58 -16.99 -3.53
CA SER A 108 -1.15 -16.77 -3.75
C SER A 108 -0.43 -16.95 -2.40
N ARG A 109 0.90 -16.96 -2.39
CA ARG A 109 1.65 -17.01 -1.13
C ARG A 109 2.14 -15.62 -0.75
N PHE A 110 1.99 -15.27 0.52
CA PHE A 110 2.40 -13.97 1.03
C PHE A 110 3.22 -14.08 2.30
N ALA A 111 4.12 -13.13 2.46
CA ALA A 111 4.81 -12.85 3.72
C ALA A 111 4.59 -11.39 4.09
N ALA A 112 4.42 -11.11 5.37
CA ALA A 112 4.37 -9.75 5.92
C ALA A 112 5.41 -9.64 7.03
N VAL A 113 6.34 -8.71 6.87
CA VAL A 113 7.42 -8.47 7.84
C VAL A 113 7.53 -6.98 8.15
N ARG A 114 7.98 -6.65 9.36
CA ARG A 114 8.31 -5.26 9.69
C ARG A 114 9.68 -4.91 9.09
N VAL A 115 9.77 -3.72 8.52
CA VAL A 115 11.02 -3.16 7.97
C VAL A 115 11.10 -1.67 8.27
N ARG A 116 12.27 -1.08 8.09
CA ARG A 116 12.50 0.36 8.20
C ARG A 116 12.93 0.90 6.84
N PRO A 117 12.05 1.56 6.05
CA PRO A 117 12.41 2.08 4.74
C PRO A 117 13.62 3.00 4.81
N ALA A 118 14.58 2.79 3.92
CA ALA A 118 15.86 3.49 3.94
C ALA A 118 16.02 4.42 2.73
N GLY A 119 17.05 5.26 2.77
CA GLY A 119 17.45 6.11 1.67
C GLY A 119 17.30 7.59 1.97
N THR A 120 18.08 8.39 1.24
CA THR A 120 18.24 9.82 1.48
C THR A 120 16.93 10.61 1.54
N ALA A 121 15.95 10.26 0.69
CA ALA A 121 14.65 10.92 0.65
C ALA A 121 13.76 10.60 1.86
N VAL A 122 14.03 9.49 2.56
CA VAL A 122 13.39 9.12 3.83
C VAL A 122 14.16 9.74 4.99
N GLU A 123 15.47 9.55 5.03
CA GLU A 123 16.33 9.93 6.17
C GLU A 123 16.44 11.45 6.38
N ARG A 124 16.62 12.23 5.31
CA ARG A 124 16.81 13.68 5.42
C ARG A 124 15.67 14.42 6.14
N PRO A 125 14.38 14.25 5.73
CA PRO A 125 13.29 14.97 6.40
C PRO A 125 13.13 14.55 7.85
N ILE A 126 13.28 13.26 8.17
CA ILE A 126 13.19 12.74 9.55
C ILE A 126 14.29 13.34 10.41
N ARG A 127 15.54 13.32 9.93
CA ARG A 127 16.66 13.91 10.65
C ARG A 127 16.47 15.41 10.86
N ALA A 128 15.97 16.13 9.85
CA ALA A 128 15.72 17.57 9.94
C ALA A 128 14.64 17.89 10.97
N ALA A 129 13.53 17.15 10.97
CA ALA A 129 12.44 17.30 11.94
C ALA A 129 12.92 17.00 13.38
N ALA A 130 13.58 15.87 13.59
CA ALA A 130 14.10 15.50 14.91
C ALA A 130 15.14 16.51 15.45
N SER A 131 16.00 17.05 14.57
CA SER A 131 16.96 18.08 14.95
C SER A 131 16.30 19.40 15.30
N ALA A 132 15.20 19.76 14.63
CA ALA A 132 14.46 20.99 14.90
C ALA A 132 13.65 20.93 16.20
N GLU A 133 13.08 19.76 16.53
CA GLU A 133 12.24 19.60 17.72
C GLU A 133 13.07 19.38 19.00
N GLN A 134 14.02 18.44 18.96
CA GLN A 134 14.66 17.90 20.17
C GLN A 134 16.17 18.13 20.21
N GLY A 135 16.76 18.67 19.14
CA GLY A 135 18.21 18.90 19.02
C GLY A 135 19.06 17.62 18.97
N TRP A 136 18.43 16.44 19.09
CA TRP A 136 19.07 15.13 19.09
C TRP A 136 18.13 14.09 18.46
N TRP A 137 18.69 13.18 17.66
CA TRP A 137 17.96 12.06 17.05
C TRP A 137 18.68 10.75 17.34
N ASP A 138 17.93 9.72 17.74
CA ASP A 138 18.45 8.38 18.02
C ASP A 138 18.89 7.60 16.77
N GLY A 139 18.65 8.16 15.58
CA GLY A 139 18.99 7.58 14.29
C GLY A 139 18.05 6.47 13.83
N VAL A 140 16.99 6.17 14.58
CA VAL A 140 16.08 5.06 14.27
C VAL A 140 15.05 5.53 13.24
N LEU A 141 14.95 4.80 12.14
CA LEU A 141 13.96 5.11 11.09
C LEU A 141 12.58 4.52 11.45
N PRO A 142 11.46 5.21 11.12
CA PRO A 142 10.12 4.67 11.31
C PRO A 142 9.96 3.31 10.64
N ASP A 143 9.29 2.39 11.32
CA ASP A 143 9.01 1.07 10.79
C ASP A 143 7.64 1.00 10.10
N CYS A 144 7.52 0.08 9.16
CA CYS A 144 6.29 -0.18 8.44
C CYS A 144 6.23 -1.66 8.01
N TRP A 145 5.07 -2.09 7.54
CA TRP A 145 4.89 -3.42 6.95
C TRP A 145 5.48 -3.45 5.55
N LEU A 146 6.27 -4.49 5.27
CA LEU A 146 6.59 -4.96 3.93
C LEU A 146 5.76 -6.21 3.66
N LEU A 147 4.78 -6.08 2.76
CA LEU A 147 4.03 -7.20 2.22
C LEU A 147 4.70 -7.67 0.94
N ILE A 148 4.89 -8.98 0.83
CA ILE A 148 5.57 -9.61 -0.30
C ILE A 148 4.66 -10.70 -0.85
N GLU A 149 4.50 -10.73 -2.17
CA GLU A 149 3.82 -11.82 -2.86
C GLU A 149 4.83 -12.70 -3.59
N TRP A 150 4.71 -14.01 -3.36
CA TRP A 150 5.42 -15.03 -4.13
C TRP A 150 4.42 -16.01 -4.74
N PRO A 151 4.02 -15.79 -6.00
CA PRO A 151 3.09 -16.67 -6.70
C PRO A 151 3.61 -18.11 -6.78
N GLU A 152 2.67 -19.05 -6.87
CA GLU A 152 2.97 -20.46 -7.15
C GLU A 152 3.61 -20.58 -8.55
N GLY A 153 4.73 -21.30 -8.65
CA GLY A 153 5.47 -21.48 -9.92
C GLY A 153 6.40 -20.33 -10.33
N ALA A 154 6.44 -19.21 -9.59
CA ALA A 154 7.44 -18.17 -9.84
C ALA A 154 8.79 -18.52 -9.19
N GLU A 155 9.90 -18.26 -9.89
CA GLU A 155 11.25 -18.50 -9.38
C GLU A 155 11.61 -17.59 -8.19
N ALA A 156 11.02 -16.39 -8.13
CA ALA A 156 11.29 -15.39 -7.11
C ALA A 156 10.04 -14.57 -6.74
N PRO A 157 10.04 -13.86 -5.60
CA PRO A 157 8.94 -12.96 -5.23
C PRO A 157 8.74 -11.83 -6.26
N THR A 158 7.48 -11.55 -6.60
CA THR A 158 7.15 -10.72 -7.77
C THR A 158 6.58 -9.36 -7.41
N ASN A 159 5.80 -9.26 -6.34
CA ASN A 159 5.14 -8.02 -5.95
C ASN A 159 5.45 -7.64 -4.50
N TYR A 160 5.53 -6.33 -4.25
CA TYR A 160 5.98 -5.76 -3.00
C TYR A 160 5.11 -4.55 -2.65
N TRP A 161 4.74 -4.40 -1.38
CA TRP A 161 4.00 -3.23 -0.87
C TRP A 161 4.58 -2.76 0.45
N LEU A 162 4.55 -1.45 0.68
CA LEU A 162 4.78 -0.86 1.99
C LEU A 162 3.47 -0.37 2.59
N SER A 163 3.33 -0.50 3.91
CA SER A 163 2.13 -0.08 4.63
C SER A 163 2.43 0.43 6.04
N ASN A 164 1.87 1.58 6.41
CA ASN A 164 1.94 2.13 7.77
C ASN A 164 0.78 1.67 8.68
N LEU A 165 0.02 0.62 8.30
CA LEU A 165 -0.99 0.05 9.18
C LEU A 165 -0.36 -0.48 10.49
N SER A 166 -1.17 -0.57 11.54
CA SER A 166 -0.75 -1.02 12.88
C SER A 166 -0.01 -2.36 12.83
N ALA A 167 0.95 -2.56 13.75
CA ALA A 167 1.66 -3.83 13.92
C ALA A 167 0.74 -5.00 14.32
N ASP A 168 -0.47 -4.73 14.80
CA ASP A 168 -1.48 -5.75 15.12
C ASP A 168 -2.36 -6.10 13.91
N THR A 169 -2.14 -5.48 12.75
CA THR A 169 -2.96 -5.69 11.55
C THR A 169 -2.76 -7.10 11.00
N PRO A 170 -3.83 -7.91 10.84
CA PRO A 170 -3.72 -9.22 10.24
C PRO A 170 -3.23 -9.16 8.79
N ILE A 171 -2.36 -10.10 8.41
CA ILE A 171 -1.83 -10.19 7.04
C ILE A 171 -2.94 -10.25 5.98
N ILE A 172 -4.07 -10.91 6.28
CA ILE A 172 -5.20 -11.00 5.35
C ILE A 172 -5.78 -9.63 5.00
N ASP A 173 -5.78 -8.67 5.92
CA ASP A 173 -6.29 -7.32 5.68
C ASP A 173 -5.30 -6.49 4.86
N LEU A 174 -4.00 -6.65 5.11
CA LEU A 174 -2.96 -6.09 4.23
C LEU A 174 -3.09 -6.61 2.80
N VAL A 175 -3.28 -7.92 2.61
CA VAL A 175 -3.46 -8.54 1.29
C VAL A 175 -4.75 -8.05 0.63
N ARG A 176 -5.86 -7.97 1.37
CA ARG A 176 -7.12 -7.43 0.85
C ARG A 176 -6.94 -6.02 0.30
N LEU A 177 -6.34 -5.12 1.08
CA LEU A 177 -6.07 -3.74 0.65
C LEU A 177 -5.11 -3.70 -0.54
N ALA A 178 -4.01 -4.44 -0.50
CA ALA A 178 -3.03 -4.52 -1.59
C ALA A 178 -3.68 -4.98 -2.92
N LYS A 179 -4.65 -5.89 -2.84
CA LYS A 179 -5.34 -6.47 -4.01
C LYS A 179 -6.58 -5.70 -4.44
N VAL A 180 -7.03 -4.67 -3.72
CA VAL A 180 -8.11 -3.77 -4.16
C VAL A 180 -7.75 -3.07 -5.47
N ARG A 181 -6.48 -2.83 -5.78
CA ARG A 181 -6.05 -2.19 -7.04
C ARG A 181 -6.58 -2.90 -8.29
N TRP A 182 -6.61 -4.24 -8.29
CA TRP A 182 -7.20 -5.00 -9.38
C TRP A 182 -8.69 -4.70 -9.58
N ARG A 183 -9.41 -4.40 -8.49
CA ARG A 183 -10.80 -3.95 -8.55
C ARG A 183 -10.89 -2.56 -9.15
N ILE A 184 -10.03 -1.62 -8.74
CA ILE A 184 -9.97 -0.26 -9.31
C ILE A 184 -9.72 -0.32 -10.83
N GLU A 185 -8.78 -1.15 -11.30
CA GLU A 185 -8.52 -1.33 -12.74
C GLU A 185 -9.71 -1.96 -13.48
N HIS A 186 -10.44 -2.86 -12.83
CA HIS A 186 -11.65 -3.44 -13.40
C HIS A 186 -12.79 -2.42 -13.48
N ASP A 187 -13.04 -1.70 -12.39
CA ASP A 187 -14.05 -0.64 -12.31
C ASP A 187 -13.73 0.48 -13.32
N TYR A 188 -12.46 0.82 -13.51
CA TYR A 188 -12.03 1.79 -14.54
C TYR A 188 -12.24 1.28 -15.97
N ARG A 189 -12.03 -0.02 -16.23
CA ARG A 189 -12.36 -0.63 -17.53
C ARG A 189 -13.87 -0.63 -17.76
N GLU A 190 -14.66 -0.90 -16.74
CA GLU A 190 -16.13 -0.82 -16.81
C GLU A 190 -16.59 0.61 -17.09
N LEU A 191 -16.04 1.60 -16.39
CA LEU A 191 -16.31 3.02 -16.62
C LEU A 191 -16.01 3.42 -18.08
N LYS A 192 -14.87 2.99 -18.62
CA LYS A 192 -14.49 3.26 -20.01
C LYS A 192 -15.36 2.52 -21.02
N HIS A 193 -15.24 1.19 -21.07
CA HIS A 193 -15.87 0.39 -22.12
C HIS A 193 -17.37 0.18 -21.90
N GLY A 194 -17.79 0.01 -20.65
CA GLY A 194 -19.18 -0.29 -20.32
C GLY A 194 -20.06 0.96 -20.23
N LEU A 195 -19.52 2.06 -19.72
CA LEU A 195 -20.27 3.30 -19.47
C LEU A 195 -19.87 4.48 -20.35
N GLY A 196 -18.83 4.32 -21.18
CA GLY A 196 -18.43 5.31 -22.16
C GLY A 196 -17.74 6.54 -21.58
N LEU A 197 -16.93 6.39 -20.52
CA LEU A 197 -16.15 7.49 -19.94
C LEU A 197 -15.29 8.21 -20.99
N ASP A 198 -14.79 7.48 -21.99
CA ASP A 198 -13.97 7.97 -23.10
C ASP A 198 -14.77 8.22 -24.40
N HIS A 199 -16.11 8.14 -24.37
CA HIS A 199 -16.97 8.39 -25.53
C HIS A 199 -17.44 9.85 -25.68
N PHE A 200 -16.89 10.78 -24.89
CA PHE A 200 -17.25 12.20 -25.00
C PHE A 200 -16.56 12.85 -26.21
N GLU A 201 -17.34 13.28 -27.21
CA GLU A 201 -16.84 13.91 -28.45
C GLU A 201 -16.98 15.45 -28.47
N GLY A 202 -17.53 16.04 -27.39
CA GLY A 202 -17.68 17.48 -27.27
C GLY A 202 -16.37 18.22 -26.96
N ARG A 203 -16.40 19.56 -27.01
CA ARG A 203 -15.22 20.42 -26.73
C ARG A 203 -15.41 21.40 -25.58
N SER A 204 -16.58 21.40 -24.94
CA SER A 204 -16.87 22.32 -23.84
C SER A 204 -16.52 21.67 -22.50
N TRP A 205 -15.85 22.44 -21.63
CA TRP A 205 -15.58 22.00 -20.26
C TRP A 205 -16.86 21.62 -19.49
N PRO A 206 -17.95 22.42 -19.53
CA PRO A 206 -19.22 22.02 -18.89
C PRO A 206 -19.80 20.72 -19.46
N GLY A 207 -19.72 20.52 -20.78
CA GLY A 207 -20.22 19.30 -21.41
C GLY A 207 -19.44 18.06 -20.96
N TRP A 208 -18.12 18.17 -20.91
CA TRP A 208 -17.27 17.10 -20.38
C TRP A 208 -17.57 16.81 -18.90
N HIS A 209 -17.74 17.86 -18.09
CA HIS A 209 -18.06 17.71 -16.67
C HIS A 209 -19.40 17.00 -16.45
N HIS A 210 -20.44 17.38 -17.20
CA HIS A 210 -21.73 16.70 -17.15
C HIS A 210 -21.62 15.24 -17.55
N HIS A 211 -20.88 14.93 -18.62
CA HIS A 211 -20.66 13.56 -19.08
C HIS A 211 -19.99 12.69 -18.01
N VAL A 212 -18.85 13.13 -17.47
CA VAL A 212 -18.12 12.40 -16.42
C VAL A 212 -18.98 12.23 -15.17
N THR A 213 -19.78 13.24 -14.82
CA THR A 213 -20.69 13.16 -13.67
C THR A 213 -21.77 12.09 -13.87
N LEU A 214 -22.42 12.06 -15.04
CA LEU A 214 -23.44 11.05 -15.36
C LEU A 214 -22.86 9.64 -15.42
N VAL A 215 -21.68 9.46 -16.03
CA VAL A 215 -20.97 8.18 -16.07
C VAL A 215 -20.63 7.70 -14.65
N THR A 216 -20.16 8.61 -13.79
CA THR A 216 -19.86 8.30 -12.38
C THR A 216 -21.11 7.91 -11.60
N ALA A 217 -22.22 8.64 -11.79
CA ALA A 217 -23.50 8.32 -11.15
C ALA A 217 -24.06 6.96 -11.61
N ALA A 218 -23.97 6.65 -12.90
CA ALA A 218 -24.36 5.35 -13.44
C ALA A 218 -23.52 4.20 -12.84
N HIS A 219 -22.20 4.41 -12.71
CA HIS A 219 -21.32 3.43 -12.08
C HIS A 219 -21.65 3.22 -10.60
N ALA A 220 -21.93 4.29 -9.85
CA ALA A 220 -22.35 4.20 -8.46
C ALA A 220 -23.66 3.40 -8.34
N PHE A 221 -24.64 3.69 -9.20
CA PHE A 221 -25.90 2.93 -9.25
C PHE A 221 -25.67 1.42 -9.51
N LEU A 222 -24.84 1.07 -10.50
CA LEU A 222 -24.52 -0.34 -10.79
C LEU A 222 -23.79 -1.02 -9.63
N THR A 223 -22.91 -0.29 -8.96
CA THR A 223 -22.18 -0.79 -7.78
C THR A 223 -23.16 -1.10 -6.65
N GLU A 224 -24.11 -0.21 -6.37
CA GLU A 224 -25.16 -0.43 -5.36
C GLU A 224 -26.03 -1.66 -5.69
N GLN A 225 -26.45 -1.82 -6.95
CA GLN A 225 -27.24 -3.00 -7.37
C GLN A 225 -26.47 -4.32 -7.19
N ARG A 226 -25.14 -4.31 -7.34
CA ARG A 226 -24.29 -5.48 -7.09
C ARG A 226 -24.14 -5.80 -5.59
N LEU A 227 -24.18 -4.79 -4.73
CA LEU A 227 -24.07 -4.96 -3.28
C LEU A 227 -25.41 -5.38 -2.65
N ALA A 228 -26.54 -5.02 -3.25
CA ALA A 228 -27.88 -5.34 -2.79
C ALA A 228 -28.77 -5.95 -3.90
N PRO A 229 -28.50 -7.18 -4.34
CA PRO A 229 -29.25 -7.81 -5.41
C PRO A 229 -30.74 -8.01 -5.00
N LYS A 230 -31.65 -7.42 -5.77
CA LYS A 230 -33.11 -7.45 -5.50
C LYS A 230 -33.78 -8.80 -5.77
N ALA A 231 -33.10 -9.70 -6.49
CA ALA A 231 -33.52 -11.08 -6.68
C ALA A 231 -32.34 -12.01 -6.32
N PRO A 232 -32.56 -13.13 -5.63
CA PRO A 232 -31.53 -14.16 -5.51
C PRO A 232 -31.23 -14.65 -6.93
N GLU A 233 -30.00 -14.46 -7.40
CA GLU A 233 -29.57 -15.05 -8.66
C GLU A 233 -29.82 -16.57 -8.61
N PRO A 234 -30.37 -17.19 -9.67
CA PRO A 234 -30.40 -18.64 -9.75
C PRO A 234 -28.97 -19.13 -9.60
N ALA A 235 -28.74 -20.02 -8.63
CA ALA A 235 -27.44 -20.45 -8.12
C ALA A 235 -26.41 -20.63 -9.26
N SER A 236 -25.71 -19.56 -9.57
CA SER A 236 -24.47 -19.59 -10.32
C SER A 236 -23.38 -19.92 -9.31
N PRO A 237 -22.37 -20.75 -9.65
CA PRO A 237 -21.37 -21.20 -8.68
C PRO A 237 -20.51 -20.08 -8.08
N SER A 238 -20.72 -18.83 -8.50
CA SER A 238 -19.83 -17.69 -8.31
C SER A 238 -20.14 -16.83 -7.07
N THR A 239 -21.22 -17.10 -6.34
CA THR A 239 -21.64 -16.25 -5.20
C THR A 239 -22.30 -17.11 -4.12
N ARG A 240 -21.48 -17.85 -3.36
CA ARG A 240 -21.92 -18.40 -2.07
C ARG A 240 -21.24 -17.60 -0.96
N SER A 241 -22.07 -17.00 -0.10
CA SER A 241 -21.67 -16.27 1.09
C SER A 241 -20.75 -17.13 1.96
N SER A 242 -19.65 -16.55 2.42
CA SER A 242 -18.71 -17.16 3.34
C SER A 242 -19.40 -17.51 4.66
N THR A 243 -19.76 -18.77 4.85
CA THR A 243 -20.08 -19.31 6.17
C THR A 243 -18.77 -19.38 6.97
N PRO A 244 -18.73 -18.98 8.25
CA PRO A 244 -17.51 -19.10 9.04
C PRO A 244 -17.26 -20.58 9.37
N SER A 245 -16.14 -21.12 8.86
CA SER A 245 -15.70 -22.46 9.23
C SER A 245 -15.22 -22.47 10.68
N ARG A 246 -15.94 -23.22 11.53
CA ARG A 246 -15.50 -23.62 12.87
C ARG A 246 -14.20 -24.41 12.78
N THR A 247 -13.21 -24.03 13.57
CA THR A 247 -12.01 -24.80 13.88
C THR A 247 -12.37 -25.99 14.78
N SER A 248 -11.91 -27.17 14.39
CA SER A 248 -11.53 -28.26 15.31
C SER A 248 -10.01 -28.32 15.35
#